data_AF-A0AAJ1ZVE1-F1
#
_entry.id   AF-A0AAJ1ZVE1-F1
#
_cell.length_a   1.000
_cell.length_b   1.000
_cell.length_c   1.000
_cell.angle_alpha   90.00
_cell.angle_beta   90.00
_cell.angle_gamma   90.00
#
_symmetry.space_group_name_H-M   'P 1'
#
loop_
_entity.id
_entity.type
_entity.pdbx_description
1 polymer ?
#
loop_
_entity_poly.entity_id
_entity_poly.type
_entity_poly.pdbx_seq_one_letter_code
_entity_poly.pdbx_strand_id
1 'polypeptide(L)' 'MHERTPYQQLQPEERLTIASLHLQGSSIRAMARILRRSPAT' A
#
# COMPACT_ATOMS: atom_id res chain seq x y z
N MET A 1 -9.11 11.56 19.78
CA MET A 1 -10.04 11.43 18.63
C MET A 1 -9.45 10.38 17.70
N HIS A 2 -9.99 9.16 17.63
CA HIS A 2 -9.53 8.17 16.65
C HIS A 2 -10.16 8.51 15.31
N GLU A 3 -9.45 9.27 14.48
CA GLU A 3 -9.84 9.50 13.09
C GLU A 3 -9.80 8.15 12.37
N ARG A 4 -10.97 7.58 12.09
CA ARG A 4 -11.07 6.40 11.23
C ARG A 4 -10.68 6.86 9.84
N THR A 5 -9.49 6.49 9.38
CA THR A 5 -9.11 6.66 7.98
C THR A 5 -10.16 5.94 7.14
N PRO A 6 -10.90 6.64 6.26
CA PRO A 6 -11.89 5.97 5.42
C PRO A 6 -11.20 4.89 4.59
N TYR A 7 -11.83 3.71 4.52
CA TYR A 7 -11.31 2.64 3.67
C TYR A 7 -11.26 3.15 2.23
N GLN A 8 -10.05 3.25 1.68
CA GLN A 8 -9.84 3.61 0.29
C GLN A 8 -9.46 2.36 -0.48
N GLN A 9 -10.34 1.97 -1.39
CA GLN A 9 -10.10 0.83 -2.25
C GLN A 9 -8.90 1.07 -3.16
N LEU A 10 -8.02 0.08 -3.24
CA LEU A 10 -6.86 0.11 -4.12
C LEU A 10 -7.32 0.19 -5.58
N GLN A 11 -6.78 1.15 -6.30
CA GLN A 11 -6.97 1.25 -7.74
C GLN A 11 -6.21 0.11 -8.46
N PRO A 12 -6.65 -0.31 -9.67
CA PRO A 12 -5.95 -1.33 -10.44
C PRO A 12 -4.45 -1.08 -10.61
N GLU A 13 -4.05 0.17 -10.78
CA GLU A 13 -2.66 0.62 -10.94
C GLU A 13 -1.86 0.42 -9.64
N GLU A 14 -2.47 0.72 -8.49
CA GLU A 14 -1.86 0.49 -7.18
C GLU A 14 -1.68 -1.01 -6.94
N ARG A 15 -2.66 -1.84 -7.33
CA ARG A 15 -2.58 -3.30 -7.22
C ARG A 15 -1.43 -3.88 -8.06
N LEU A 16 -1.26 -3.42 -9.30
CA LEU A 16 -0.15 -3.82 -10.16
C LEU A 16 1.19 -3.44 -9.53
N THR A 17 1.30 -2.21 -9.01
CA THR A 17 2.52 -1.72 -8.36
C THR A 17 2.87 -2.56 -7.14
N ILE A 18 1.90 -2.88 -6.28
CA ILE A 18 2.07 -3.76 -5.11
C ILE A 18 2.54 -5.14 -5.55
N ALA A 19 1.92 -5.75 -6.56
CA ALA A 19 2.32 -7.07 -7.05
C ALA A 19 3.76 -7.08 -7.56
N SER A 20 4.15 -6.08 -8.37
CA SER A 20 5.53 -5.96 -8.87
C SER A 20 6.54 -5.79 -7.73
N LEU A 21 6.27 -4.92 -6.76
CA LEU A 21 7.15 -4.70 -5.62
C LEU A 21 7.28 -5.95 -4.74
N HIS A 22 6.19 -6.70 -4.56
CA HIS A 22 6.21 -7.96 -3.82
C HIS A 22 7.06 -9.02 -4.53
N LEU A 23 6.93 -9.15 -5.86
CA LEU A 23 7.77 -10.04 -6.67
C LEU A 23 9.26 -9.67 -6.60
N GLN A 24 9.58 -8.39 -6.44
CA GLN A 24 10.94 -7.90 -6.22
C GLN A 24 11.46 -8.12 -4.79
N GLY A 25 10.66 -8.72 -3.90
CA GLY A 25 11.04 -8.98 -2.51
C GLY A 25 10.96 -7.75 -1.60
N SER A 26 10.23 -6.70 -1.99
CA SER A 26 10.06 -5.51 -1.15
C SER A 26 9.24 -5.82 0.10
N SER A 27 9.70 -5.36 1.26
CA SER A 27 8.91 -5.46 2.49
C SER A 27 7.66 -4.57 2.43
N ILE A 28 6.60 -4.98 3.16
CA ILE A 28 5.35 -4.21 3.29
C ILE A 28 5.62 -2.74 3.69
N ARG A 29 6.56 -2.50 4.62
CA ARG A 29 6.94 -1.14 5.05
C ARG A 29 7.62 -0.34 3.93
N ALA A 30 8.40 -0.98 3.07
CA ALA A 30 9.01 -0.31 1.92
C ALA A 30 7.93 0.06 0.89
N MET A 31 7.01 -0.86 0.61
CA MET A 31 5.88 -0.63 -0.30
C MET A 31 4.99 0.51 0.18
N ALA A 32 4.66 0.54 1.48
CA ALA A 32 3.90 1.61 2.10
C ALA A 32 4.56 3.01 1.91
N ARG A 33 5.89 3.09 2.05
CA ARG A 33 6.64 4.33 1.80
C ARG A 33 6.60 4.76 0.33
N ILE A 34 6.73 3.81 -0.59
CA ILE A 34 6.69 4.08 -2.05
C ILE A 34 5.31 4.58 -2.46
N LEU A 35 4.25 3.92 -1.97
CA LEU A 35 2.86 4.24 -2.30
C LEU A 35 2.30 5.40 -1.48
N ARG A 36 3.07 5.93 -0.51
CA ARG A 36 2.63 6.94 0.46
C ARG A 36 1.33 6.53 1.17
N ARG A 37 1.18 5.23 1.45
CA ARG A 37 0.03 4.65 2.17
C ARG A 37 0.45 4.07 3.51
N SER A 38 -0.53 3.83 4.38
CA SER A 38 -0.29 3.12 5.63
C SER A 38 0.07 1.65 5.36
N PRO A 39 1.06 1.08 6.06
CA PRO A 39 1.39 -0.35 5.96
C PRO A 39 0.30 -1.28 6.52
N ALA A 40 -0.71 -0.74 7.20
CA ALA A 40 -1.85 -1.47 7.74
C ALA A 40 -3.08 -1.48 6.81
N THR A 41 -2.93 -0.99 5.57
CA THR A 41 -3.96 -1.02 4.52
C THR A 41 -4.01 -2.38 3.86
#